data_AF-A0A9W3GS15-F1
#
_entry.id   AF-A0A9W3GS15-F1
#
_cell.length_a   1.000
_cell.length_b   1.000
_cell.length_c   1.000
_cell.angle_alpha   90.00
_cell.angle_beta   90.00
_cell.angle_gamma   90.00
#
_symmetry.space_group_name_H-M   'P 1'
#
loop_
_entity.id
_entity.type
_entity.pdbx_description
1 polymer ?
#
loop_
_entity_poly.entity_id
_entity_poly.type
_entity_poly.pdbx_seq_one_letter_code
_entity_poly.pdbx_strand_id
1 'polypeptide(L)'
;MYTTEPNNEHLEDKNMQSSTTPQILKASDSKPEETQETILSKTEGTKPQVEKKSSCPPQGTLNETITNGVMLFMLWCVTWSLSGPEALPGGSLFGLLIIFYSAIIGGELLEVIKMPSVPQLPPLLGMLLAGFTVRNVPFLSDIVHLSNTLSSTLRNTALTIVLVQAGLGLDPQALKHLKGVCLRLSMGPCLIEACSAAVISHFVMNFPWQWGFLLGFVLGAVSPAVVVPSMLHLQEEGYGVEKGIPTLLIAASSLDDILAITGFNTCLSIVFSSGDILSNVLSSFRDILIGVLVGAVLGMFVRFFPSRDQRKLPVKRAFLLLSMCVSAVLGGHRIGMNAAGGLCTLVLSFIAGNGWSKEKIKVQKIIGTAWNIFQPLLFGLVGAEVSVISLQSNAIGICVTTLSLALLVRISFTFVLTCFTGFKFKEKIFIALSWMPKATVQA
;
A
#
# COMPACT_ATOMS: atom_id res chain seq x y z
N MET A 1 -23.18 -44.47 -64.73
CA MET A 1 -22.27 -45.09 -63.74
C MET A 1 -23.11 -45.53 -62.56
N TYR A 2 -22.90 -46.75 -62.06
CA TYR A 2 -23.58 -47.36 -60.91
C TYR A 2 -23.05 -46.69 -59.60
N THR A 3 -23.88 -46.18 -58.67
CA THR A 3 -24.65 -46.85 -57.58
C THR A 3 -23.77 -47.67 -56.61
N THR A 4 -23.93 -47.66 -55.27
CA THR A 4 -24.96 -47.06 -54.37
C THR A 4 -24.41 -46.91 -52.93
N GLU A 5 -25.25 -46.43 -51.98
CA GLU A 5 -24.92 -46.12 -50.57
C GLU A 5 -25.07 -47.33 -49.59
N PRO A 6 -25.57 -47.24 -48.33
CA PRO A 6 -24.74 -47.46 -47.13
C PRO A 6 -25.31 -48.51 -46.13
N ASN A 7 -24.75 -48.63 -44.91
CA ASN A 7 -25.58 -48.82 -43.70
C ASN A 7 -24.87 -48.64 -42.33
N ASN A 8 -25.69 -48.54 -41.27
CA ASN A 8 -25.30 -48.52 -39.85
C ASN A 8 -25.05 -49.95 -39.28
N GLU A 9 -24.50 -50.06 -38.06
CA GLU A 9 -25.30 -50.51 -36.88
C GLU A 9 -24.56 -50.36 -35.52
N HIS A 10 -25.35 -50.33 -34.43
CA HIS A 10 -24.91 -50.45 -33.04
C HIS A 10 -25.04 -51.92 -32.59
N LEU A 11 -24.15 -52.42 -31.73
CA LEU A 11 -24.53 -53.10 -30.46
C LEU A 11 -23.34 -53.32 -29.51
N GLU A 12 -23.64 -53.76 -28.29
CA GLU A 12 -22.70 -54.02 -27.18
C GLU A 12 -22.52 -55.53 -26.90
N ASP A 13 -21.56 -55.87 -26.02
CA ASP A 13 -21.37 -57.18 -25.35
C ASP A 13 -20.92 -58.38 -26.25
N LYS A 14 -20.20 -59.42 -25.76
CA LYS A 14 -19.93 -59.85 -24.37
C LYS A 14 -18.71 -60.80 -24.28
N ASN A 15 -17.91 -60.71 -23.21
CA ASN A 15 -17.07 -61.78 -22.58
C ASN A 15 -15.98 -62.50 -23.44
N MET A 16 -14.97 -63.20 -22.90
CA MET A 16 -14.76 -63.71 -21.52
C MET A 16 -13.25 -63.88 -21.15
N GLN A 17 -12.91 -63.71 -19.86
CA GLN A 17 -11.72 -64.28 -19.15
C GLN A 17 -10.30 -63.79 -19.56
N SER A 18 -9.28 -63.71 -18.66
CA SER A 18 -9.20 -64.09 -17.23
C SER A 18 -8.14 -63.30 -16.40
N SER A 19 -8.54 -62.80 -15.21
CA SER A 19 -7.86 -62.82 -13.88
C SER A 19 -6.34 -62.63 -13.67
N THR A 20 -5.80 -62.08 -12.56
CA THR A 20 -6.29 -61.28 -11.39
C THR A 20 -5.07 -60.69 -10.60
N THR A 21 -5.29 -59.63 -9.82
CA THR A 21 -4.38 -58.86 -8.93
C THR A 21 -3.71 -59.68 -7.78
N PRO A 22 -2.51 -59.31 -7.25
CA PRO A 22 -1.70 -60.11 -6.30
C PRO A 22 -1.67 -59.62 -4.83
N GLN A 23 -1.15 -60.43 -3.87
CA GLN A 23 -0.63 -59.97 -2.55
C GLN A 23 0.24 -61.01 -1.76
N ILE A 24 1.38 -60.57 -1.20
CA ILE A 24 1.92 -60.80 0.18
C ILE A 24 2.44 -62.21 0.67
N LEU A 25 3.55 -62.16 1.45
CA LEU A 25 4.03 -63.03 2.56
C LEU A 25 5.20 -64.07 2.35
N LYS A 26 6.31 -63.87 3.12
CA LYS A 26 7.23 -64.82 3.85
C LYS A 26 7.80 -66.10 3.15
N ALA A 27 8.94 -66.70 3.56
CA ALA A 27 10.11 -66.33 4.39
C ALA A 27 11.18 -67.47 4.38
N SER A 28 12.36 -67.23 4.99
CA SER A 28 13.36 -68.22 5.51
C SER A 28 14.09 -69.14 4.51
N ASP A 29 15.38 -69.51 4.65
CA ASP A 29 16.55 -69.08 5.49
C ASP A 29 17.86 -69.51 4.69
N SER A 30 19.10 -69.76 5.14
CA SER A 30 19.75 -69.88 6.46
C SER A 30 21.30 -69.81 6.43
N LYS A 31 21.92 -69.28 7.51
CA LYS A 31 23.24 -69.67 8.08
C LYS A 31 24.56 -69.41 7.25
N PRO A 32 25.78 -69.51 7.84
CA PRO A 32 26.34 -68.51 8.80
C PRO A 32 27.86 -68.21 8.63
N GLU A 33 28.42 -67.31 9.47
CA GLU A 33 29.81 -67.22 10.04
C GLU A 33 30.02 -65.76 10.53
N GLU A 34 30.23 -65.47 11.82
CA GLU A 34 31.50 -65.49 12.61
C GLU A 34 32.59 -64.57 12.01
N THR A 35 33.02 -63.46 12.63
CA THR A 35 33.41 -63.20 14.05
C THR A 35 32.87 -61.82 14.51
N GLN A 36 32.58 -61.49 15.77
CA GLN A 36 32.97 -61.98 17.11
C GLN A 36 34.39 -61.62 17.60
N GLU A 37 34.54 -60.39 18.08
CA GLU A 37 35.37 -60.09 19.25
C GLU A 37 34.46 -59.55 20.37
N THR A 38 34.77 -59.83 21.65
CA THR A 38 33.72 -59.98 22.68
C THR A 38 34.17 -59.53 24.08
N ILE A 39 33.43 -58.55 24.62
CA ILE A 39 33.25 -58.25 26.06
C ILE A 39 34.49 -57.80 26.86
N LEU A 40 34.39 -56.57 27.38
CA LEU A 40 34.63 -56.33 28.82
C LEU A 40 33.27 -56.14 29.49
N SER A 41 33.00 -56.88 30.57
CA SER A 41 31.67 -56.98 31.20
C SER A 41 31.54 -56.24 32.52
N LYS A 42 30.41 -55.58 32.76
CA LYS A 42 29.47 -55.91 33.86
C LYS A 42 28.21 -55.02 33.90
N THR A 43 27.08 -55.65 33.56
CA THR A 43 25.94 -55.93 34.48
C THR A 43 25.35 -54.81 35.35
N GLU A 44 24.05 -54.58 35.12
CA GLU A 44 22.99 -54.06 36.02
C GLU A 44 22.97 -52.58 36.47
N GLY A 45 21.77 -51.98 36.41
CA GLY A 45 21.54 -50.59 36.83
C GLY A 45 20.21 -49.94 36.42
N THR A 46 19.14 -50.70 36.14
CA THR A 46 17.88 -50.11 35.64
C THR A 46 17.18 -49.24 36.69
N LYS A 47 17.24 -47.92 36.51
CA LYS A 47 16.27 -46.95 37.04
C LYS A 47 15.81 -46.02 35.92
N PRO A 48 14.53 -45.57 35.93
CA PRO A 48 14.00 -44.78 34.83
C PRO A 48 14.71 -43.43 34.76
N GLN A 49 15.30 -43.10 33.59
CA GLN A 49 15.60 -41.71 33.30
C GLN A 49 14.27 -40.99 33.12
N VAL A 50 13.99 -40.08 34.06
CA VAL A 50 12.95 -39.05 33.94
C VAL A 50 13.06 -38.42 32.55
N GLU A 51 11.95 -38.36 31.82
CA GLU A 51 11.87 -37.52 30.62
C GLU A 51 12.22 -36.09 31.02
N LYS A 52 13.43 -35.64 30.69
CA LYS A 52 13.68 -34.21 30.57
C LYS A 52 12.73 -33.74 29.48
N LYS A 53 11.67 -33.02 29.89
CA LYS A 53 11.00 -32.04 29.04
C LYS A 53 12.06 -31.05 28.58
N SER A 54 12.73 -31.40 27.48
CA SER A 54 13.61 -30.50 26.78
C SER A 54 12.79 -29.26 26.47
N SER A 55 13.30 -28.09 26.82
CA SER A 55 12.59 -26.84 26.65
C SER A 55 12.56 -26.50 25.17
N CYS A 56 11.62 -27.12 24.43
CA CYS A 56 11.19 -26.61 23.15
C CYS A 56 10.85 -25.14 23.38
N PRO A 57 11.42 -24.19 22.60
CA PRO A 57 10.92 -22.83 22.63
C PRO A 57 9.42 -22.87 22.32
N PRO A 58 8.61 -21.93 22.84
CA PRO A 58 7.23 -21.85 22.43
C PRO A 58 7.15 -21.80 20.90
N GLN A 59 6.16 -22.48 20.32
CA GLN A 59 5.93 -22.53 18.87
C GLN A 59 4.53 -21.99 18.57
N GLY A 60 4.39 -21.34 17.43
CA GLY A 60 3.18 -20.57 17.10
C GLY A 60 3.16 -19.17 17.70
N THR A 61 1.97 -18.57 17.69
CA THR A 61 1.73 -17.12 17.88
C THR A 61 2.34 -16.53 19.15
N LEU A 62 2.32 -17.24 20.28
CA LEU A 62 2.88 -16.74 21.54
C LEU A 62 4.39 -16.46 21.44
N ASN A 63 5.14 -17.24 20.67
CA ASN A 63 6.57 -17.00 20.45
C ASN A 63 6.82 -15.85 19.47
N GLU A 64 5.96 -15.70 18.48
CA GLU A 64 5.99 -14.59 17.53
C GLU A 64 5.72 -13.26 18.23
N THR A 65 4.67 -13.19 19.07
CA THR A 65 4.37 -12.03 19.93
C THR A 65 5.54 -11.69 20.87
N ILE A 66 6.14 -12.69 21.54
CA ILE A 66 7.32 -12.47 22.40
C ILE A 66 8.53 -11.99 21.59
N THR A 67 8.79 -12.57 20.42
CA THR A 67 9.92 -12.18 19.56
C THR A 67 9.75 -10.75 19.05
N ASN A 68 8.56 -10.39 18.58
CA ASN A 68 8.23 -9.05 18.13
C ASN A 68 8.37 -8.04 19.28
N GLY A 69 7.85 -8.34 20.47
CA GLY A 69 7.99 -7.50 21.66
C GLY A 69 9.45 -7.31 22.12
N VAL A 70 10.27 -8.36 22.05
CA VAL A 70 11.72 -8.27 22.35
C VAL A 70 12.45 -7.43 21.29
N MET A 71 12.14 -7.57 20.01
CA MET A 71 12.71 -6.68 18.97
C MET A 71 12.29 -5.21 19.18
N LEU A 72 11.04 -4.97 19.58
CA LEU A 72 10.51 -3.65 19.95
C LEU A 72 11.31 -3.00 21.10
N PHE A 73 11.56 -3.77 22.16
CA PHE A 73 12.33 -3.33 23.31
C PHE A 73 13.80 -3.06 22.95
N MET A 74 14.43 -3.97 22.21
CA MET A 74 15.82 -3.81 21.77
C MET A 74 15.99 -2.61 20.82
N LEU A 75 15.02 -2.33 19.94
CA LEU A 75 15.02 -1.14 19.10
C LEU A 75 14.95 0.15 19.95
N TRP A 76 14.09 0.18 20.98
CA TRP A 76 14.04 1.31 21.91
C TRP A 76 15.39 1.49 22.64
N CYS A 77 15.97 0.41 23.19
CA CYS A 77 17.28 0.45 23.85
C CYS A 77 18.41 0.97 22.92
N VAL A 78 18.39 0.63 21.63
CA VAL A 78 19.34 1.16 20.64
C VAL A 78 19.10 2.66 20.39
N THR A 79 17.86 3.10 20.19
CA THR A 79 17.56 4.54 20.00
C THR A 79 17.92 5.38 21.23
N TRP A 80 17.69 4.85 22.43
CA TRP A 80 18.11 5.41 23.71
C TRP A 80 19.62 5.56 23.80
N SER A 81 20.36 4.48 23.51
CA SER A 81 21.82 4.47 23.55
C SER A 81 22.47 5.41 22.54
N LEU A 82 21.76 5.77 21.46
CA LEU A 82 22.27 6.65 20.40
C LEU A 82 21.85 8.12 20.56
N SER A 83 20.64 8.38 21.06
CA SER A 83 19.99 9.72 21.03
C SER A 83 19.74 10.32 22.42
N GLY A 84 20.02 9.57 23.49
CA GLY A 84 19.95 10.03 24.88
C GLY A 84 18.62 10.72 25.22
N PRO A 85 18.62 12.03 25.53
CA PRO A 85 17.42 12.73 25.99
C PRO A 85 16.28 12.81 24.96
N GLU A 86 16.52 12.63 23.66
CA GLU A 86 15.41 12.62 22.68
C GLU A 86 14.59 11.31 22.71
N ALA A 87 15.09 10.28 23.38
CA ALA A 87 14.44 8.99 23.61
C ALA A 87 13.83 8.84 25.03
N LEU A 88 13.92 9.88 25.87
CA LEU A 88 13.14 10.01 27.12
C LEU A 88 11.67 10.31 26.81
N PRO A 89 10.75 10.00 27.75
CA PRO A 89 9.43 10.64 27.83
C PRO A 89 9.47 12.15 27.56
N GLY A 90 8.58 12.66 26.70
CA GLY A 90 8.60 14.05 26.21
C GLY A 90 9.56 14.32 25.04
N GLY A 91 10.46 13.38 24.70
CA GLY A 91 11.37 13.47 23.56
C GLY A 91 10.71 13.06 22.23
N SER A 92 11.14 13.69 21.12
CA SER A 92 10.45 13.50 19.82
C SER A 92 10.63 12.11 19.20
N LEU A 93 11.73 11.42 19.52
CA LEU A 93 11.97 10.04 19.08
C LEU A 93 11.20 9.04 19.95
N PHE A 94 11.08 9.30 21.25
CA PHE A 94 10.18 8.53 22.13
C PHE A 94 8.74 8.59 21.62
N GLY A 95 8.23 9.80 21.33
CA GLY A 95 6.87 9.96 20.80
C GLY A 95 6.66 9.24 19.47
N LEU A 96 7.64 9.29 18.56
CA LEU A 96 7.60 8.55 17.31
C LEU A 96 7.52 7.04 17.50
N LEU A 97 8.32 6.48 18.41
CA LEU A 97 8.33 5.04 18.69
C LEU A 97 7.01 4.58 19.31
N ILE A 98 6.43 5.34 20.25
CA ILE A 98 5.12 5.02 20.83
C ILE A 98 4.02 5.04 19.76
N ILE A 99 4.02 6.00 18.84
CA ILE A 99 3.06 6.05 17.72
C ILE A 99 3.27 4.84 16.78
N PHE A 100 4.52 4.52 16.43
CA PHE A 100 4.82 3.38 15.56
C PHE A 100 4.41 2.03 16.18
N TYR A 101 4.73 1.81 17.46
CA TYR A 101 4.43 0.58 18.19
C TYR A 101 2.93 0.42 18.44
N SER A 102 2.24 1.49 18.86
CA SER A 102 0.79 1.46 19.02
C SER A 102 0.08 1.25 17.67
N ALA A 103 0.58 1.80 16.56
CA ALA A 103 0.02 1.56 15.24
C ALA A 103 0.13 0.10 14.79
N ILE A 104 1.27 -0.57 15.03
CA ILE A 104 1.42 -2.02 14.78
C ILE A 104 0.39 -2.80 15.59
N ILE A 105 0.35 -2.59 16.91
CA ILE A 105 -0.58 -3.29 17.83
C ILE A 105 -2.04 -3.03 17.45
N GLY A 106 -2.39 -1.79 17.08
CA GLY A 106 -3.73 -1.43 16.63
C GLY A 106 -4.14 -2.11 15.32
N GLY A 107 -3.20 -2.27 14.38
CA GLY A 107 -3.39 -3.03 13.15
C GLY A 107 -3.66 -4.52 13.42
N GLU A 108 -2.76 -5.19 14.15
CA GLU A 108 -2.91 -6.60 14.55
C GLU A 108 -4.21 -6.84 15.32
N LEU A 109 -4.57 -5.94 16.24
CA LEU A 109 -5.80 -6.02 17.03
C LEU A 109 -7.06 -6.02 16.14
N LEU A 110 -7.11 -5.19 15.08
CA LEU A 110 -8.25 -5.16 14.17
C LEU A 110 -8.28 -6.32 13.17
N GLU A 111 -7.14 -6.96 12.87
CA GLU A 111 -7.12 -8.25 12.14
C GLU A 111 -7.67 -9.41 12.98
N VAL A 112 -7.42 -9.38 14.29
CA VAL A 112 -7.88 -10.40 15.25
C VAL A 112 -9.39 -10.25 15.57
N ILE A 113 -9.93 -9.03 15.61
CA ILE A 113 -11.36 -8.77 15.90
C ILE A 113 -12.24 -9.10 14.69
N LYS A 114 -12.51 -10.40 14.51
CA LYS A 114 -13.38 -10.93 13.44
C LYS A 114 -14.85 -10.90 13.87
N MET A 115 -15.52 -9.79 13.56
CA MET A 115 -16.95 -9.58 13.76
C MET A 115 -17.77 -10.52 12.83
N PRO A 116 -18.66 -11.40 13.33
CA PRO A 116 -19.31 -12.43 12.49
C PRO A 116 -20.18 -11.94 11.33
N SER A 117 -20.61 -10.66 11.35
CA SER A 117 -21.56 -10.09 10.39
C SER A 117 -20.94 -9.00 9.50
N VAL A 118 -19.61 -8.81 9.54
CA VAL A 118 -18.91 -7.70 8.88
C VAL A 118 -17.65 -8.25 8.17
N PRO A 119 -17.27 -7.75 6.99
CA PRO A 119 -15.95 -8.05 6.41
C PRO A 119 -14.82 -7.72 7.39
N GLN A 120 -13.69 -8.41 7.26
CA GLN A 120 -12.49 -8.14 8.06
C GLN A 120 -12.09 -6.67 7.91
N LEU A 121 -11.90 -5.96 9.04
CA LEU A 121 -11.56 -4.55 9.03
C LEU A 121 -10.12 -4.36 8.50
N PRO A 122 -9.86 -3.35 7.65
CA PRO A 122 -8.54 -3.14 7.10
C PRO A 122 -7.55 -2.74 8.22
N PRO A 123 -6.32 -3.28 8.27
CA PRO A 123 -5.36 -3.00 9.35
C PRO A 123 -5.00 -1.52 9.45
N LEU A 124 -5.08 -0.80 8.32
CA LEU A 124 -4.90 0.65 8.19
C LEU A 124 -5.80 1.45 9.15
N LEU A 125 -7.02 0.97 9.40
CA LEU A 125 -7.95 1.58 10.33
C LEU A 125 -7.45 1.45 11.78
N GLY A 126 -6.90 0.29 12.14
CA GLY A 126 -6.31 0.05 13.46
C GLY A 126 -5.06 0.89 13.71
N MET A 127 -4.20 0.99 12.69
CA MET A 127 -3.02 1.86 12.70
C MET A 127 -3.39 3.33 12.92
N LEU A 128 -4.44 3.82 12.23
CA LEU A 128 -4.93 5.19 12.38
C LEU A 128 -5.61 5.43 13.74
N LEU A 129 -6.46 4.50 14.20
CA LEU A 129 -7.15 4.61 15.49
C LEU A 129 -6.17 4.59 16.66
N ALA A 130 -5.06 3.86 16.57
CA ALA A 130 -3.99 3.89 17.58
C ALA A 130 -3.33 5.28 17.67
N GLY A 131 -2.95 5.88 16.54
CA GLY A 131 -2.43 7.26 16.52
C GLY A 131 -3.41 8.27 17.11
N PHE A 132 -4.70 8.14 16.75
CA PHE A 132 -5.78 8.96 17.29
C PHE A 132 -5.94 8.80 18.82
N THR A 133 -5.88 7.59 19.37
CA THR A 133 -5.99 7.39 20.83
C THR A 133 -4.78 7.92 21.57
N VAL A 134 -3.56 7.73 21.04
CA VAL A 134 -2.33 8.34 21.60
C VAL A 134 -2.43 9.87 21.66
N ARG A 135 -3.05 10.52 20.67
CA ARG A 135 -3.23 11.97 20.64
C ARG A 135 -4.33 12.50 21.57
N ASN A 136 -5.37 11.71 21.85
CA ASN A 136 -6.57 12.19 22.54
C ASN A 136 -6.77 11.65 23.96
N VAL A 137 -5.95 10.70 24.41
CA VAL A 137 -5.85 10.32 25.83
C VAL A 137 -4.84 11.28 26.50
N PRO A 138 -5.23 12.09 27.50
CA PRO A 138 -4.35 13.13 28.08
C PRO A 138 -3.00 12.59 28.56
N PHE A 139 -3.03 11.51 29.37
CA PHE A 139 -1.82 10.84 29.87
C PHE A 139 -0.87 10.36 28.76
N LEU A 140 -1.36 10.08 27.54
CA LEU A 140 -0.50 9.74 26.42
C LEU A 140 0.00 10.99 25.69
N SER A 141 -0.86 11.98 25.44
CA SER A 141 -0.46 13.22 24.74
C SER A 141 0.53 14.09 25.54
N ASP A 142 0.51 14.03 26.87
CA ASP A 142 1.45 14.76 27.73
C ASP A 142 2.86 14.13 27.73
N ILE A 143 2.97 12.84 27.37
CA ILE A 143 4.22 12.07 27.35
C ILE A 143 4.74 11.91 25.91
N VAL A 144 3.83 11.83 24.94
CA VAL A 144 4.10 11.68 23.50
C VAL A 144 4.09 13.05 22.83
N HIS A 145 5.26 13.69 22.84
CA HIS A 145 5.51 14.84 21.98
C HIS A 145 6.17 14.38 20.68
N LEU A 146 5.76 14.98 19.56
CA LEU A 146 6.35 14.73 18.25
C LEU A 146 6.55 16.06 17.53
N SER A 147 7.67 16.23 16.84
CA SER A 147 7.91 17.43 16.04
C SER A 147 7.22 17.32 14.67
N ASN A 148 6.45 18.34 14.30
CA ASN A 148 5.70 18.39 13.03
C ASN A 148 6.62 18.17 11.80
N THR A 149 7.86 18.65 11.88
CA THR A 149 8.89 18.46 10.85
C THR A 149 9.29 16.99 10.68
N LEU A 150 9.40 16.23 11.77
CA LEU A 150 9.69 14.78 11.72
C LEU A 150 8.47 14.01 11.22
N SER A 151 7.28 14.32 11.74
CA SER A 151 5.99 13.76 11.28
C SER A 151 5.81 13.89 9.77
N SER A 152 5.88 15.11 9.25
CA SER A 152 5.71 15.41 7.82
C SER A 152 6.82 14.82 6.94
N THR A 153 8.08 14.80 7.40
CA THR A 153 9.18 14.16 6.66
C THR A 153 8.94 12.66 6.51
N LEU A 154 8.46 12.00 7.56
CA LEU A 154 8.18 10.55 7.54
C LEU A 154 6.91 10.23 6.74
N ARG A 155 5.84 11.06 6.82
CA ARG A 155 4.67 10.92 5.94
C ARG A 155 5.04 11.04 4.46
N ASN A 156 5.81 12.07 4.09
CA ASN A 156 6.29 12.25 2.72
C ASN A 156 7.18 11.08 2.25
N THR A 157 8.02 10.54 3.13
CA THR A 157 8.85 9.35 2.83
C THR A 157 7.98 8.11 2.58
N ALA A 158 6.94 7.89 3.40
CA ALA A 158 5.99 6.80 3.22
C ALA A 158 5.16 6.94 1.93
N LEU A 159 4.65 8.15 1.64
CA LEU A 159 3.96 8.48 0.38
C LEU A 159 4.87 8.20 -0.83
N THR A 160 6.15 8.55 -0.73
CA THR A 160 7.15 8.24 -1.77
C THR A 160 7.26 6.74 -2.02
N ILE A 161 7.32 5.92 -0.96
CA ILE A 161 7.38 4.45 -1.07
C ILE A 161 6.13 3.91 -1.79
N VAL A 162 4.93 4.42 -1.49
CA VAL A 162 3.70 4.09 -2.22
C VAL A 162 3.81 4.46 -3.70
N LEU A 163 4.27 5.67 -4.02
CA LEU A 163 4.40 6.12 -5.42
C LEU A 163 5.46 5.34 -6.21
N VAL A 164 6.51 4.84 -5.55
CA VAL A 164 7.46 3.88 -6.16
C VAL A 164 6.78 2.54 -6.44
N GLN A 165 5.96 2.02 -5.52
CA GLN A 165 5.15 0.81 -5.79
C GLN A 165 4.13 1.05 -6.90
N ALA A 166 3.52 2.24 -6.96
CA ALA A 166 2.57 2.62 -8.00
C ALA A 166 3.19 2.58 -9.39
N GLY A 167 4.28 3.32 -9.62
CA GLY A 167 4.97 3.36 -10.92
C GLY A 167 5.59 2.01 -11.30
N LEU A 168 6.09 1.24 -10.32
CA LEU A 168 6.46 -0.17 -10.57
C LEU A 168 5.23 -1.03 -10.93
N GLY A 169 4.05 -0.82 -10.35
CA GLY A 169 2.85 -1.60 -10.62
C GLY A 169 2.36 -1.56 -12.07
N LEU A 170 2.51 -0.41 -12.73
CA LEU A 170 1.92 -0.14 -14.04
C LEU A 170 2.41 -1.10 -15.16
N ASP A 171 1.47 -1.50 -16.02
CA ASP A 171 1.75 -2.03 -17.36
C ASP A 171 1.72 -0.92 -18.43
N PRO A 172 2.82 -0.70 -19.19
CA PRO A 172 2.85 0.21 -20.32
C PRO A 172 1.81 -0.07 -21.42
N GLN A 173 1.42 -1.33 -21.68
CA GLN A 173 0.51 -1.65 -22.78
C GLN A 173 -0.95 -1.32 -22.42
N ALA A 174 -1.42 -1.78 -21.26
CA ALA A 174 -2.69 -1.38 -20.67
C ALA A 174 -2.80 0.15 -20.58
N LEU A 175 -1.78 0.85 -20.07
CA LEU A 175 -1.80 2.31 -19.97
C LEU A 175 -1.84 3.00 -21.35
N LYS A 176 -1.10 2.49 -22.35
CA LYS A 176 -1.14 3.02 -23.73
C LYS A 176 -2.51 2.88 -24.37
N HIS A 177 -3.20 1.76 -24.15
CA HIS A 177 -4.57 1.51 -24.61
C HIS A 177 -5.59 2.40 -23.87
N LEU A 178 -5.48 2.50 -22.54
CA LEU A 178 -6.47 3.14 -21.68
C LEU A 178 -6.23 4.64 -21.44
N LYS A 179 -5.17 5.25 -22.03
CA LYS A 179 -4.76 6.65 -21.78
C LYS A 179 -5.89 7.69 -21.77
N GLY A 180 -6.86 7.58 -22.67
CA GLY A 180 -8.02 8.50 -22.74
C GLY A 180 -9.05 8.26 -21.63
N VAL A 181 -9.20 7.01 -21.19
CA VAL A 181 -10.00 6.66 -20.01
C VAL A 181 -9.30 7.12 -18.73
N CYS A 182 -7.99 6.93 -18.65
CA CYS A 182 -7.14 7.36 -17.53
C CYS A 182 -7.26 8.87 -17.29
N LEU A 183 -7.04 9.69 -18.33
CA LEU A 183 -7.18 11.15 -18.24
C LEU A 183 -8.60 11.60 -17.86
N ARG A 184 -9.63 10.94 -18.38
CA ARG A 184 -11.03 11.23 -18.03
C ARG A 184 -11.36 10.85 -16.59
N LEU A 185 -10.76 9.77 -16.09
CA LEU A 185 -10.97 9.22 -14.73
C LEU A 185 -10.14 9.95 -13.66
N SER A 186 -9.02 10.58 -14.02
CA SER A 186 -8.24 11.42 -13.09
C SER A 186 -8.77 12.85 -13.01
N MET A 187 -9.17 13.45 -14.15
CA MET A 187 -9.61 14.84 -14.15
C MET A 187 -11.09 15.01 -13.77
N GLY A 188 -11.97 14.16 -14.31
CA GLY A 188 -13.42 14.33 -14.18
C GLY A 188 -13.94 14.20 -12.74
N PRO A 189 -13.65 13.10 -12.03
CA PRO A 189 -14.08 12.90 -10.64
C PRO A 189 -13.48 13.92 -9.67
N CYS A 190 -12.18 14.22 -9.76
CA CYS A 190 -11.52 15.23 -8.94
C CYS A 190 -12.18 16.61 -9.08
N LEU A 191 -12.40 17.08 -10.32
CA LEU A 191 -12.96 18.41 -10.56
C LEU A 191 -14.44 18.51 -10.16
N ILE A 192 -15.26 17.50 -10.44
CA ILE A 192 -16.68 17.54 -10.04
C ILE A 192 -16.83 17.43 -8.51
N GLU A 193 -15.99 16.63 -7.84
CA GLU A 193 -16.00 16.55 -6.38
C GLU A 193 -15.55 17.88 -5.77
N ALA A 194 -14.44 18.47 -6.24
CA ALA A 194 -13.98 19.76 -5.76
C ALA A 194 -15.02 20.88 -5.95
N CYS A 195 -15.65 20.96 -7.13
CA CYS A 195 -16.73 21.93 -7.39
C CYS A 195 -17.97 21.67 -6.52
N SER A 196 -18.38 20.41 -6.34
CA SER A 196 -19.54 20.09 -5.49
C SER A 196 -19.27 20.37 -4.02
N ALA A 197 -18.10 19.97 -3.49
CA ALA A 197 -17.66 20.29 -2.14
C ALA A 197 -17.57 21.81 -1.90
N ALA A 198 -17.14 22.60 -2.89
CA ALA A 198 -17.16 24.06 -2.81
C ALA A 198 -18.58 24.63 -2.69
N VAL A 199 -19.52 24.15 -3.51
CA VAL A 199 -20.94 24.54 -3.44
C VAL A 199 -21.57 24.11 -2.11
N ILE A 200 -21.33 22.88 -1.66
CA ILE A 200 -21.92 22.33 -0.42
C ILE A 200 -21.35 23.06 0.80
N SER A 201 -20.03 23.28 0.89
CA SER A 201 -19.44 24.04 2.00
C SER A 201 -19.86 25.52 1.99
N HIS A 202 -20.08 26.14 0.81
CA HIS A 202 -20.65 27.48 0.75
C HIS A 202 -22.04 27.54 1.40
N PHE A 203 -22.96 26.63 1.04
CA PHE A 203 -24.34 26.68 1.54
C PHE A 203 -24.57 26.03 2.91
N VAL A 204 -23.74 25.06 3.33
CA VAL A 204 -23.92 24.34 4.61
C VAL A 204 -22.97 24.85 5.70
N MET A 205 -21.74 25.27 5.35
CA MET A 205 -20.76 25.82 6.31
C MET A 205 -20.69 27.36 6.29
N ASN A 206 -21.38 28.03 5.36
CA ASN A 206 -21.29 29.48 5.12
C ASN A 206 -19.86 29.95 4.75
N PHE A 207 -19.05 29.07 4.17
CA PHE A 207 -17.69 29.40 3.74
C PHE A 207 -17.69 30.33 2.52
N PRO A 208 -16.81 31.35 2.42
CA PRO A 208 -16.60 32.09 1.18
C PRO A 208 -16.12 31.15 0.06
N TRP A 209 -16.49 31.44 -1.19
CA TRP A 209 -16.19 30.58 -2.35
C TRP A 209 -14.73 30.15 -2.46
N GLN A 210 -13.79 31.04 -2.15
CA GLN A 210 -12.34 30.75 -2.18
C GLN A 210 -11.96 29.63 -1.19
N TRP A 211 -12.51 29.68 0.03
CA TRP A 211 -12.34 28.63 1.05
C TRP A 211 -13.10 27.34 0.69
N GLY A 212 -14.27 27.47 0.07
CA GLY A 212 -15.02 26.33 -0.47
C GLY A 212 -14.24 25.57 -1.55
N PHE A 213 -13.64 26.26 -2.51
CA PHE A 213 -12.78 25.63 -3.53
C PHE A 213 -11.48 25.10 -2.94
N LEU A 214 -10.87 25.79 -1.97
CA LEU A 214 -9.70 25.28 -1.24
C LEU A 214 -9.99 23.94 -0.58
N LEU A 215 -11.07 23.87 0.22
CA LEU A 215 -11.56 22.64 0.83
C LEU A 215 -11.92 21.59 -0.23
N GLY A 216 -12.55 22.02 -1.33
CA GLY A 216 -12.92 21.15 -2.43
C GLY A 216 -11.73 20.42 -3.06
N PHE A 217 -10.60 21.11 -3.26
CA PHE A 217 -9.39 20.45 -3.76
C PHE A 217 -8.67 19.60 -2.71
N VAL A 218 -8.75 19.91 -1.41
CA VAL A 218 -8.32 18.96 -0.36
C VAL A 218 -9.16 17.69 -0.41
N LEU A 219 -10.49 17.81 -0.46
CA LEU A 219 -11.38 16.65 -0.52
C LEU A 219 -11.28 15.90 -1.85
N GLY A 220 -10.96 16.57 -2.95
CA GLY A 220 -10.97 16.02 -4.30
C GLY A 220 -9.89 14.98 -4.62
N ALA A 221 -8.79 14.92 -3.86
CA ALA A 221 -7.73 13.93 -4.02
C ALA A 221 -8.19 12.50 -3.67
N VAL A 222 -7.46 11.48 -4.13
CA VAL A 222 -7.60 10.08 -3.69
C VAL A 222 -6.56 9.80 -2.58
N SER A 223 -6.57 8.60 -2.00
CA SER A 223 -5.46 8.08 -1.20
C SER A 223 -4.75 6.95 -1.96
N PRO A 224 -3.60 7.19 -2.60
CA PRO A 224 -2.83 6.13 -3.24
C PRO A 224 -2.32 5.12 -2.20
N ALA A 225 -2.10 5.53 -0.94
CA ALA A 225 -1.69 4.64 0.15
C ALA A 225 -2.73 3.56 0.50
N VAL A 226 -3.99 3.75 0.09
CA VAL A 226 -5.05 2.73 0.20
C VAL A 226 -5.27 2.05 -1.15
N VAL A 227 -5.41 2.81 -2.24
CA VAL A 227 -5.75 2.25 -3.57
C VAL A 227 -4.61 1.42 -4.16
N VAL A 228 -3.35 1.87 -4.08
CA VAL A 228 -2.22 1.22 -4.75
C VAL A 228 -1.93 -0.18 -4.19
N PRO A 229 -1.81 -0.41 -2.85
CA PRO A 229 -1.61 -1.75 -2.32
C PRO A 229 -2.73 -2.72 -2.68
N SER A 230 -4.00 -2.29 -2.61
CA SER A 230 -5.14 -3.12 -2.99
C SER A 230 -5.17 -3.46 -4.48
N MET A 231 -4.84 -2.50 -5.35
CA MET A 231 -4.79 -2.75 -6.80
C MET A 231 -3.59 -3.63 -7.19
N LEU A 232 -2.45 -3.50 -6.52
CA LEU A 232 -1.30 -4.40 -6.69
C LEU A 232 -1.65 -5.83 -6.26
N HIS A 233 -2.30 -6.01 -5.11
CA HIS A 233 -2.74 -7.32 -4.64
C HIS A 233 -3.71 -7.99 -5.62
N LEU A 234 -4.75 -7.26 -6.08
CA LEU A 234 -5.68 -7.76 -7.09
C LEU A 234 -5.00 -8.07 -8.44
N GLN A 235 -3.96 -7.30 -8.82
CA GLN A 235 -3.15 -7.56 -10.01
C GLN A 235 -2.26 -8.81 -9.85
N GLU A 236 -1.75 -9.09 -8.65
CA GLU A 236 -1.01 -10.34 -8.34
C GLU A 236 -1.94 -11.57 -8.30
N GLU A 237 -3.21 -11.41 -7.92
CA GLU A 237 -4.27 -12.43 -8.04
C GLU A 237 -4.85 -12.55 -9.46
N GLY A 238 -4.50 -11.66 -10.39
CA GLY A 238 -4.94 -11.68 -11.78
C GLY A 238 -6.29 -11.00 -12.07
N TYR A 239 -6.95 -10.40 -11.08
CA TYR A 239 -8.25 -9.74 -11.26
C TYR A 239 -8.16 -8.47 -12.11
N GLY A 240 -8.96 -8.44 -13.19
CA GLY A 240 -9.10 -7.26 -14.06
C GLY A 240 -7.88 -6.92 -14.93
N VAL A 241 -6.83 -7.76 -14.91
CA VAL A 241 -5.53 -7.50 -15.56
C VAL A 241 -5.65 -7.46 -17.09
N GLU A 242 -6.42 -8.36 -17.70
CA GLU A 242 -6.68 -8.36 -19.17
C GLU A 242 -7.24 -7.03 -19.69
N LYS A 243 -8.05 -6.37 -18.86
CA LYS A 243 -8.66 -5.06 -19.15
C LYS A 243 -7.87 -3.89 -18.59
N GLY A 244 -6.69 -4.15 -18.01
CA GLY A 244 -5.82 -3.15 -17.41
C GLY A 244 -6.43 -2.38 -16.23
N ILE A 245 -7.49 -2.90 -15.58
CA ILE A 245 -8.26 -2.14 -14.57
C ILE A 245 -7.37 -1.72 -13.37
N PRO A 246 -6.56 -2.60 -12.75
CA PRO A 246 -5.66 -2.18 -11.67
C PRO A 246 -4.65 -1.11 -12.11
N THR A 247 -4.03 -1.28 -13.29
CA THR A 247 -3.10 -0.30 -13.88
C THR A 247 -3.77 1.04 -14.19
N LEU A 248 -5.01 1.04 -14.68
CA LEU A 248 -5.82 2.24 -14.89
C LEU A 248 -6.10 2.96 -13.57
N LEU A 249 -6.46 2.22 -12.51
CA LEU A 249 -6.79 2.78 -11.21
C LEU A 249 -5.53 3.33 -10.48
N ILE A 250 -4.38 2.66 -10.57
CA ILE A 250 -3.10 3.16 -10.04
C ILE A 250 -2.63 4.42 -10.79
N ALA A 251 -2.73 4.44 -12.12
CA ALA A 251 -2.31 5.58 -12.93
C ALA A 251 -3.24 6.79 -12.77
N ALA A 252 -4.55 6.58 -12.79
CA ALA A 252 -5.51 7.67 -12.70
C ALA A 252 -5.58 8.28 -11.30
N SER A 253 -5.41 7.51 -10.21
CA SER A 253 -5.38 8.08 -8.85
C SER A 253 -4.16 8.99 -8.67
N SER A 254 -2.99 8.57 -9.16
CA SER A 254 -1.77 9.38 -9.03
C SER A 254 -1.83 10.66 -9.87
N LEU A 255 -2.60 10.70 -10.96
CA LEU A 255 -2.88 11.92 -11.75
C LEU A 255 -3.97 12.79 -11.12
N ASP A 256 -4.94 12.18 -10.42
CA ASP A 256 -5.98 12.85 -9.62
C ASP A 256 -5.33 13.62 -8.46
N ASP A 257 -4.41 12.97 -7.73
CA ASP A 257 -3.62 13.58 -6.64
C ASP A 257 -2.82 14.82 -7.11
N ILE A 258 -2.17 14.75 -8.28
CA ILE A 258 -1.41 15.88 -8.85
C ILE A 258 -2.33 17.05 -9.21
N LEU A 259 -3.51 16.76 -9.75
CA LEU A 259 -4.51 17.78 -10.07
C LEU A 259 -5.10 18.41 -8.80
N ALA A 260 -5.38 17.60 -7.78
CA ALA A 260 -5.86 18.05 -6.48
C ALA A 260 -4.84 18.95 -5.77
N ILE A 261 -3.57 18.53 -5.69
CA ILE A 261 -2.46 19.34 -5.15
C ILE A 261 -2.29 20.64 -5.95
N THR A 262 -2.42 20.59 -7.28
CA THR A 262 -2.33 21.78 -8.15
C THR A 262 -3.47 22.77 -7.88
N GLY A 263 -4.72 22.29 -7.85
CA GLY A 263 -5.90 23.10 -7.57
C GLY A 263 -5.87 23.67 -6.15
N PHE A 264 -5.47 22.87 -5.16
CA PHE A 264 -5.28 23.31 -3.77
C PHE A 264 -4.27 24.46 -3.68
N ASN A 265 -3.06 24.32 -4.23
CA ASN A 265 -2.05 25.38 -4.19
C ASN A 265 -2.48 26.64 -4.96
N THR A 266 -3.23 26.48 -6.05
CA THR A 266 -3.82 27.60 -6.81
C THR A 266 -4.84 28.36 -5.96
N CYS A 267 -5.78 27.65 -5.32
CA CYS A 267 -6.76 28.25 -4.41
C CYS A 267 -6.11 28.84 -3.16
N LEU A 268 -5.08 28.20 -2.60
CA LEU A 268 -4.33 28.68 -1.43
C LEU A 268 -3.65 30.00 -1.74
N SER A 269 -3.04 30.10 -2.94
CA SER A 269 -2.48 31.35 -3.43
C SER A 269 -3.55 32.42 -3.61
N ILE A 270 -4.73 32.11 -4.17
CA ILE A 270 -5.85 33.06 -4.30
C ILE A 270 -6.39 33.53 -2.93
N VAL A 271 -6.33 32.70 -1.88
CA VAL A 271 -6.76 33.06 -0.52
C VAL A 271 -5.73 33.94 0.20
N PHE A 272 -4.43 33.64 0.06
CA PHE A 272 -3.36 34.24 0.87
C PHE A 272 -2.42 35.21 0.13
N SER A 273 -2.51 35.33 -1.19
CA SER A 273 -1.71 36.29 -1.97
C SER A 273 -2.53 37.00 -3.05
N SER A 274 -2.28 38.30 -3.21
CA SER A 274 -2.82 39.09 -4.32
C SER A 274 -2.09 38.82 -5.65
N GLY A 275 -1.55 37.60 -5.81
CA GLY A 275 -0.76 37.19 -6.98
C GLY A 275 -1.65 36.89 -8.18
N ASP A 276 -1.14 37.20 -9.38
CA ASP A 276 -1.91 37.03 -10.61
C ASP A 276 -2.22 35.55 -10.88
N ILE A 277 -3.51 35.22 -11.07
CA ILE A 277 -4.01 33.84 -11.15
C ILE A 277 -3.30 33.07 -12.26
N LEU A 278 -3.03 33.75 -13.38
CA LEU A 278 -2.34 33.18 -14.54
C LEU A 278 -0.92 32.71 -14.19
N SER A 279 -0.21 33.42 -13.31
CA SER A 279 1.16 33.06 -12.91
C SER A 279 1.19 31.80 -12.02
N ASN A 280 0.19 31.62 -11.16
CA ASN A 280 0.07 30.45 -10.27
C ASN A 280 -0.31 29.18 -11.06
N VAL A 281 -1.20 29.31 -12.04
CA VAL A 281 -1.55 28.21 -12.96
C VAL A 281 -0.35 27.83 -13.84
N LEU A 282 0.37 28.82 -14.39
CA LEU A 282 1.55 28.58 -15.21
C LEU A 282 2.71 27.95 -14.43
N SER A 283 2.93 28.35 -13.17
CA SER A 283 3.94 27.73 -12.31
C SER A 283 3.61 26.27 -12.00
N SER A 284 2.34 25.93 -11.81
CA SER A 284 1.91 24.54 -11.60
C SER A 284 2.12 23.67 -12.85
N PHE A 285 1.80 24.17 -14.05
CA PHE A 285 2.10 23.45 -15.30
C PHE A 285 3.61 23.28 -15.53
N ARG A 286 4.43 24.30 -15.21
CA ARG A 286 5.89 24.21 -15.21
C ARG A 286 6.39 23.11 -14.26
N ASP A 287 5.84 23.03 -13.05
CA ASP A 287 6.28 22.06 -12.04
C ASP A 287 5.92 20.62 -12.43
N ILE A 288 4.75 20.42 -13.05
CA ILE A 288 4.36 19.16 -13.69
C ILE A 288 5.36 18.78 -14.79
N LEU A 289 5.70 19.70 -15.69
CA LEU A 289 6.66 19.47 -16.78
C LEU A 289 8.07 19.11 -16.25
N ILE A 290 8.55 19.82 -15.23
CA ILE A 290 9.84 19.52 -14.58
C ILE A 290 9.80 18.14 -13.89
N GLY A 291 8.71 17.82 -13.19
CA GLY A 291 8.50 16.51 -12.57
C GLY A 291 8.59 15.36 -13.57
N VAL A 292 7.91 15.48 -14.72
CA VAL A 292 8.00 14.48 -15.80
C VAL A 292 9.41 14.42 -16.39
N LEU A 293 10.05 15.56 -16.68
CA LEU A 293 11.36 15.60 -17.32
C LEU A 293 12.45 15.00 -16.44
N VAL A 294 12.54 15.43 -15.17
CA VAL A 294 13.50 14.91 -14.20
C VAL A 294 13.23 13.44 -13.90
N GLY A 295 11.94 13.07 -13.74
CA GLY A 295 11.54 11.67 -13.56
C GLY A 295 11.95 10.79 -14.74
N ALA A 296 11.83 11.28 -15.98
CA ALA A 296 12.22 10.54 -17.17
C ALA A 296 13.75 10.38 -17.30
N VAL A 297 14.52 11.45 -17.05
CA VAL A 297 15.99 11.40 -17.08
C VAL A 297 16.53 10.46 -16.00
N LEU A 298 16.07 10.60 -14.75
CA LEU A 298 16.47 9.72 -13.66
C LEU A 298 15.97 8.28 -13.89
N GLY A 299 14.74 8.10 -14.37
CA GLY A 299 14.18 6.78 -14.66
C GLY A 299 14.97 6.03 -15.72
N MET A 300 15.42 6.73 -16.76
CA MET A 300 16.34 6.17 -17.76
C MET A 300 17.73 5.86 -17.18
N PHE A 301 18.26 6.71 -16.29
CA PHE A 301 19.50 6.40 -15.58
C PHE A 301 19.37 5.12 -14.73
N VAL A 302 18.33 4.99 -13.90
CA VAL A 302 18.04 3.80 -13.07
C VAL A 302 17.78 2.55 -13.93
N ARG A 303 17.18 2.72 -15.11
CA ARG A 303 16.92 1.62 -16.07
C ARG A 303 18.21 0.91 -16.47
N PHE A 304 19.28 1.67 -16.75
CA PHE A 304 20.58 1.16 -17.19
C PHE A 304 21.55 0.89 -16.03
N PHE A 305 21.60 1.76 -15.02
CA PHE A 305 22.47 1.64 -13.85
C PHE A 305 21.70 1.14 -12.61
N PRO A 306 22.10 0.03 -11.97
CA PRO A 306 23.35 -0.70 -12.18
C PRO A 306 23.29 -1.68 -13.37
N SER A 307 24.46 -1.89 -13.95
CA SER A 307 24.75 -2.85 -15.02
C SER A 307 24.49 -4.30 -14.58
N ARG A 308 24.20 -5.18 -15.56
CA ARG A 308 23.66 -6.54 -15.33
C ARG A 308 24.64 -7.53 -14.69
N ASP A 309 25.93 -7.24 -14.78
CA ASP A 309 27.07 -7.96 -14.19
C ASP A 309 27.14 -7.85 -12.65
N GLN A 310 26.51 -6.82 -12.07
CA GLN A 310 26.72 -6.49 -10.67
C GLN A 310 25.99 -7.45 -9.70
N ARG A 311 26.74 -7.99 -8.72
CA ARG A 311 26.18 -8.79 -7.62
C ARG A 311 25.11 -8.02 -6.84
N LYS A 312 24.08 -8.74 -6.37
CA LYS A 312 22.89 -8.23 -5.65
C LYS A 312 22.11 -7.13 -6.42
N LEU A 313 22.00 -7.28 -7.74
CA LEU A 313 21.34 -6.32 -8.65
C LEU A 313 19.96 -5.79 -8.20
N PRO A 314 19.00 -6.61 -7.70
CA PRO A 314 17.71 -6.10 -7.22
C PRO A 314 17.83 -5.14 -6.03
N VAL A 315 18.74 -5.43 -5.09
CA VAL A 315 18.94 -4.60 -3.88
C VAL A 315 19.54 -3.26 -4.26
N LYS A 316 20.57 -3.26 -5.13
CA LYS A 316 21.15 -2.01 -5.66
C LYS A 316 20.12 -1.17 -6.41
N ARG A 317 19.26 -1.81 -7.21
CA ARG A 317 18.17 -1.14 -7.95
C ARG A 317 17.11 -0.56 -7.01
N ALA A 318 16.62 -1.34 -6.05
CA ALA A 318 15.65 -0.88 -5.05
C ALA A 318 16.20 0.30 -4.23
N PHE A 319 17.45 0.23 -3.77
CA PHE A 319 18.10 1.31 -3.02
C PHE A 319 18.27 2.59 -3.85
N LEU A 320 18.82 2.49 -5.06
CA LEU A 320 19.07 3.63 -5.94
C LEU A 320 17.76 4.26 -6.46
N LEU A 321 16.74 3.43 -6.69
CA LEU A 321 15.38 3.88 -7.00
C LEU A 321 14.77 4.66 -5.82
N LEU A 322 14.72 4.06 -4.63
CA LEU A 322 14.07 4.64 -3.45
C LEU A 322 14.77 5.92 -2.98
N SER A 323 16.11 5.91 -2.87
CA SER A 323 16.88 7.07 -2.40
C SER A 323 16.70 8.31 -3.30
N MET A 324 16.68 8.14 -4.62
CA MET A 324 16.45 9.27 -5.53
C MET A 324 15.01 9.75 -5.53
N CYS A 325 14.01 8.86 -5.40
CA CYS A 325 12.62 9.28 -5.26
C CYS A 325 12.39 10.06 -3.95
N VAL A 326 12.93 9.59 -2.82
CA VAL A 326 12.83 10.30 -1.53
C VAL A 326 13.55 11.65 -1.59
N SER A 327 14.71 11.70 -2.25
CA SER A 327 15.44 12.96 -2.50
C SER A 327 14.63 13.92 -3.38
N ALA A 328 13.90 13.42 -4.38
CA ALA A 328 13.06 14.23 -5.27
C ALA A 328 11.83 14.81 -4.55
N VAL A 329 11.17 14.04 -3.67
CA VAL A 329 10.03 14.51 -2.89
C VAL A 329 10.46 15.51 -1.81
N LEU A 330 11.45 15.15 -0.98
CA LEU A 330 11.93 16.04 0.09
C LEU A 330 12.64 17.29 -0.47
N GLY A 331 13.38 17.15 -1.58
CA GLY A 331 13.98 18.26 -2.30
C GLY A 331 12.94 19.17 -2.96
N GLY A 332 11.92 18.58 -3.61
CA GLY A 332 10.79 19.32 -4.17
C GLY A 332 10.07 20.15 -3.11
N HIS A 333 9.83 19.59 -1.93
CA HIS A 333 9.24 20.31 -0.79
C HIS A 333 10.11 21.49 -0.34
N ARG A 334 11.44 21.32 -0.26
CA ARG A 334 12.39 22.41 0.08
C ARG A 334 12.47 23.53 -0.97
N ILE A 335 12.14 23.23 -2.23
CA ILE A 335 12.12 24.20 -3.34
C ILE A 335 10.72 24.81 -3.54
N GLY A 336 9.69 24.29 -2.85
CA GLY A 336 8.28 24.68 -2.98
C GLY A 336 7.52 23.97 -4.11
N MET A 337 8.19 23.12 -4.88
CA MET A 337 7.65 22.39 -6.04
C MET A 337 7.01 21.06 -5.64
N ASN A 338 6.04 21.09 -4.70
CA ASN A 338 5.45 19.91 -4.08
C ASN A 338 4.93 18.86 -5.10
N ALA A 339 4.18 19.31 -6.12
CA ALA A 339 3.61 18.44 -7.15
C ALA A 339 4.68 17.75 -8.03
N ALA A 340 5.84 18.39 -8.24
CA ALA A 340 6.90 17.87 -9.09
C ALA A 340 7.55 16.61 -8.50
N GLY A 341 7.73 16.55 -7.18
CA GLY A 341 8.39 15.43 -6.49
C GLY A 341 7.62 14.10 -6.59
N GLY A 342 6.31 14.14 -6.40
CA GLY A 342 5.44 12.96 -6.51
C GLY A 342 5.36 12.44 -7.95
N LEU A 343 5.16 13.34 -8.92
CA LEU A 343 5.14 12.98 -10.35
C LEU A 343 6.50 12.46 -10.83
N CYS A 344 7.60 13.08 -10.41
CA CYS A 344 8.95 12.58 -10.66
C CYS A 344 9.10 11.14 -10.16
N THR A 345 8.69 10.85 -8.92
CA THR A 345 8.76 9.50 -8.33
C THR A 345 8.01 8.44 -9.15
N LEU A 346 6.79 8.75 -9.60
CA LEU A 346 6.00 7.82 -10.42
C LEU A 346 6.62 7.60 -11.80
N VAL A 347 7.03 8.67 -12.49
CA VAL A 347 7.62 8.58 -13.84
C VAL A 347 8.97 7.86 -13.81
N LEU A 348 9.80 8.14 -12.80
CA LEU A 348 11.09 7.52 -12.57
C LEU A 348 10.96 6.02 -12.33
N SER A 349 10.09 5.61 -11.39
CA SER A 349 9.86 4.20 -11.06
C SER A 349 9.22 3.41 -12.22
N PHE A 350 8.29 4.02 -12.97
CA PHE A 350 7.71 3.42 -14.17
C PHE A 350 8.74 3.17 -15.29
N ILE A 351 9.54 4.18 -15.64
CA ILE A 351 10.52 4.09 -16.73
C ILE A 351 11.67 3.14 -16.38
N ALA A 352 12.11 3.13 -15.12
CA ALA A 352 13.05 2.16 -14.58
C ALA A 352 12.49 0.73 -14.68
N GLY A 353 11.28 0.51 -14.14
CA GLY A 353 10.60 -0.79 -14.12
C GLY A 353 10.36 -1.37 -15.51
N ASN A 354 10.03 -0.55 -16.51
CA ASN A 354 9.80 -0.97 -17.89
C ASN A 354 11.07 -1.55 -18.57
N GLY A 355 12.29 -1.26 -18.09
CA GLY A 355 13.50 -1.91 -18.59
C GLY A 355 13.83 -3.24 -17.92
N TRP A 356 13.05 -3.65 -16.93
CA TRP A 356 13.32 -4.79 -16.06
C TRP A 356 12.25 -5.86 -16.27
N SER A 357 12.67 -7.07 -16.68
CA SER A 357 11.78 -8.23 -16.80
C SER A 357 11.59 -8.87 -15.41
N LYS A 358 12.00 -10.12 -15.19
CA LYS A 358 11.88 -10.84 -13.90
C LYS A 358 12.48 -10.10 -12.69
N GLU A 359 13.42 -9.17 -12.91
CA GLU A 359 13.99 -8.32 -11.85
C GLU A 359 13.00 -7.27 -11.30
N LYS A 360 12.00 -6.84 -12.08
CA LYS A 360 10.95 -5.88 -11.66
C LYS A 360 10.22 -6.37 -10.42
N ILE A 361 9.79 -7.64 -10.44
CA ILE A 361 9.10 -8.31 -9.33
C ILE A 361 9.99 -8.38 -8.09
N LYS A 362 11.30 -8.65 -8.25
CA LYS A 362 12.26 -8.69 -7.13
C LYS A 362 12.44 -7.31 -6.49
N VAL A 363 12.52 -6.25 -7.29
CA VAL A 363 12.60 -4.86 -6.79
C VAL A 363 11.29 -4.48 -6.10
N GLN A 364 10.13 -4.75 -6.72
CA GLN A 364 8.80 -4.51 -6.15
C GLN A 364 8.64 -5.17 -4.76
N LYS A 365 9.08 -6.43 -4.59
CA LYS A 365 9.05 -7.10 -3.28
C LYS A 365 9.92 -6.42 -2.22
N ILE A 366 11.10 -5.90 -2.59
CA ILE A 366 11.98 -5.15 -1.66
C ILE A 366 11.33 -3.82 -1.25
N ILE A 367 10.70 -3.10 -2.19
CA ILE A 367 9.96 -1.87 -1.88
C ILE A 367 8.71 -2.18 -1.04
N GLY A 368 8.03 -3.31 -1.28
CA GLY A 368 6.94 -3.81 -0.44
C GLY A 368 7.38 -4.11 1.00
N THR A 369 8.56 -4.70 1.20
CA THR A 369 9.13 -4.86 2.56
C THR A 369 9.39 -3.51 3.23
N ALA A 370 9.87 -2.51 2.50
CA ALA A 370 10.01 -1.15 3.03
C ALA A 370 8.65 -0.51 3.34
N TRP A 371 7.63 -0.74 2.50
CA TRP A 371 6.27 -0.28 2.73
C TRP A 371 5.66 -0.86 4.01
N ASN A 372 5.83 -2.16 4.27
CA ASN A 372 5.33 -2.79 5.50
C ASN A 372 5.89 -2.14 6.79
N ILE A 373 7.09 -1.53 6.72
CA ILE A 373 7.69 -0.76 7.83
C ILE A 373 7.11 0.66 7.88
N PHE A 374 6.92 1.32 6.74
CA PHE A 374 6.42 2.70 6.67
C PHE A 374 4.89 2.83 6.73
N GLN A 375 4.12 1.74 6.57
CA GLN A 375 2.66 1.74 6.60
C GLN A 375 2.10 2.02 8.01
N PRO A 376 2.48 1.30 9.09
CA PRO A 376 2.04 1.65 10.44
C PRO A 376 2.47 3.06 10.84
N LEU A 377 3.67 3.46 10.41
CA LEU A 377 4.22 4.79 10.62
C LEU A 377 3.34 5.87 9.97
N LEU A 378 2.97 5.74 8.70
CA LEU A 378 2.13 6.72 8.00
C LEU A 378 0.75 6.86 8.63
N PHE A 379 0.03 5.74 8.82
CA PHE A 379 -1.34 5.79 9.33
C PHE A 379 -1.40 6.18 10.81
N GLY A 380 -0.44 5.74 11.63
CA GLY A 380 -0.28 6.19 13.01
C GLY A 380 0.02 7.70 13.11
N LEU A 381 0.91 8.22 12.26
CA LEU A 381 1.21 9.66 12.21
C LEU A 381 0.01 10.50 11.76
N VAL A 382 -0.75 10.06 10.75
CA VAL A 382 -1.99 10.73 10.31
C VAL A 382 -3.03 10.72 11.43
N GLY A 383 -3.22 9.59 12.13
CA GLY A 383 -4.11 9.51 13.28
C GLY A 383 -3.71 10.45 14.41
N ALA A 384 -2.40 10.59 14.67
CA ALA A 384 -1.85 11.40 15.76
C ALA A 384 -1.93 12.93 15.54
N GLU A 385 -2.31 13.41 14.35
CA GLU A 385 -2.55 14.84 14.12
C GLU A 385 -4.00 15.27 14.43
N VAL A 386 -4.94 14.32 14.46
CA VAL A 386 -6.36 14.60 14.76
C VAL A 386 -6.56 14.84 16.25
N SER A 387 -6.82 16.08 16.66
CA SER A 387 -7.21 16.42 18.03
C SER A 387 -8.71 16.70 18.12
N VAL A 388 -9.39 16.05 19.06
CA VAL A 388 -10.82 16.28 19.36
C VAL A 388 -11.02 17.60 20.12
N ILE A 389 -10.02 18.06 20.87
CA ILE A 389 -10.09 19.29 21.69
C ILE A 389 -10.22 20.54 20.81
N SER A 390 -9.67 20.53 19.58
CA SER A 390 -9.83 21.62 18.61
C SER A 390 -11.11 21.52 17.75
N LEU A 391 -11.91 20.46 17.88
CA LEU A 391 -13.12 20.25 17.10
C LEU A 391 -14.38 20.69 17.86
N GLN A 392 -15.09 21.67 17.32
CA GLN A 392 -16.43 22.01 17.81
C GLN A 392 -17.40 20.85 17.50
N SER A 393 -18.06 20.31 18.53
CA SER A 393 -18.92 19.13 18.39
C SER A 393 -19.98 19.24 17.29
N ASN A 394 -20.62 20.41 17.14
CA ASN A 394 -21.62 20.66 16.10
C ASN A 394 -21.03 20.67 14.66
N ALA A 395 -19.75 21.05 14.51
CA ALA A 395 -19.09 21.09 13.21
C ALA A 395 -18.81 19.68 12.64
N ILE A 396 -18.62 18.67 13.50
CA ILE A 396 -18.29 17.29 13.08
C ILE A 396 -19.40 16.72 12.17
N GLY A 397 -20.67 16.88 12.56
CA GLY A 397 -21.81 16.41 11.75
C GLY A 397 -21.92 17.13 10.40
N ILE A 398 -21.63 18.43 10.37
CA ILE A 398 -21.62 19.26 9.15
C ILE A 398 -20.48 18.82 8.20
N CYS A 399 -19.29 18.57 8.73
CA CYS A 399 -18.16 18.04 7.97
C CYS A 399 -18.45 16.66 7.37
N VAL A 400 -18.99 15.73 8.17
CA VAL A 400 -19.36 14.38 7.70
C VAL A 400 -20.45 14.45 6.62
N THR A 401 -21.45 15.30 6.78
CA THR A 401 -22.52 15.51 5.78
C THR A 401 -21.95 16.07 4.47
N THR A 402 -21.09 17.07 4.56
CA THR A 402 -20.45 17.73 3.40
C THR A 402 -19.57 16.75 2.61
N LEU A 403 -18.72 15.98 3.32
CA LEU A 403 -17.88 14.94 2.73
C LEU A 403 -18.72 13.83 2.07
N SER A 404 -19.79 13.38 2.75
CA SER A 404 -20.66 12.31 2.24
C SER A 404 -21.37 12.72 0.96
N LEU A 405 -21.88 13.96 0.89
CA LEU A 405 -22.58 14.46 -0.30
C LEU A 405 -21.62 14.70 -1.47
N ALA A 406 -20.42 15.21 -1.23
CA ALA A 406 -19.37 15.34 -2.26
C ALA A 406 -18.92 13.96 -2.81
N LEU A 407 -18.73 12.97 -1.92
CA LEU A 407 -18.41 11.59 -2.32
C LEU A 407 -19.52 10.95 -3.15
N LEU A 408 -20.79 11.18 -2.82
CA LEU A 408 -21.93 10.69 -3.63
C LEU A 408 -21.91 11.27 -5.04
N VAL A 409 -21.56 12.55 -5.20
CA VAL A 409 -21.35 13.17 -6.53
C VAL A 409 -20.15 12.53 -7.24
N ARG A 410 -19.01 12.34 -6.55
CA ARG A 410 -17.81 11.68 -7.10
C ARG A 410 -18.12 10.28 -7.66
N ILE A 411 -18.78 9.43 -6.86
CA ILE A 411 -19.14 8.05 -7.24
C ILE A 411 -20.08 8.07 -8.45
N SER A 412 -21.14 8.88 -8.38
CA SER A 412 -22.15 8.98 -9.45
C SER A 412 -21.55 9.43 -10.77
N PHE A 413 -20.72 10.47 -10.75
CA PHE A 413 -20.05 10.97 -11.96
C PHE A 413 -19.00 9.99 -12.48
N THR A 414 -18.25 9.31 -11.60
CA THR A 414 -17.29 8.26 -11.99
C THR A 414 -17.98 7.10 -12.71
N PHE A 415 -19.18 6.71 -12.27
CA PHE A 415 -20.00 5.72 -12.96
C PHE A 415 -20.43 6.22 -14.36
N VAL A 416 -20.88 7.46 -14.49
CA VAL A 416 -21.24 8.07 -15.80
C VAL A 416 -20.02 8.16 -16.73
N LEU A 417 -18.86 8.60 -16.24
CA LEU A 417 -17.63 8.69 -17.03
C LEU A 417 -17.08 7.32 -17.46
N THR A 418 -17.36 6.26 -16.69
CA THR A 418 -17.03 4.88 -17.07
C THR A 418 -18.08 4.21 -17.95
N CYS A 419 -19.25 4.83 -18.19
CA CYS A 419 -20.26 4.24 -19.07
C CYS A 419 -19.75 4.02 -20.52
N PHE A 420 -18.97 4.98 -21.04
CA PHE A 420 -18.46 5.04 -22.42
C PHE A 420 -17.08 4.39 -22.63
N THR A 421 -16.78 3.26 -21.96
CA THR A 421 -15.44 2.62 -22.01
C THR A 421 -15.45 1.15 -22.45
N GLY A 422 -16.63 0.54 -22.67
CA GLY A 422 -16.74 -0.90 -22.92
C GLY A 422 -16.60 -1.81 -21.69
N PHE A 423 -16.49 -1.24 -20.48
CA PHE A 423 -16.50 -2.03 -19.24
C PHE A 423 -17.87 -2.66 -18.95
N LYS A 424 -17.88 -3.83 -18.29
CA LYS A 424 -19.09 -4.51 -17.79
C LYS A 424 -19.70 -3.70 -16.62
N PHE A 425 -20.99 -3.87 -16.35
CA PHE A 425 -21.68 -3.15 -15.26
C PHE A 425 -20.98 -3.31 -13.89
N LYS A 426 -20.57 -4.53 -13.53
CA LYS A 426 -19.80 -4.79 -12.29
C LYS A 426 -18.43 -4.09 -12.27
N GLU A 427 -17.75 -4.00 -13.41
CA GLU A 427 -16.46 -3.31 -13.55
C GLU A 427 -16.62 -1.79 -13.37
N LYS A 428 -17.70 -1.19 -13.90
CA LYS A 428 -18.03 0.23 -13.71
C LYS A 428 -18.30 0.58 -12.24
N ILE A 429 -19.06 -0.26 -11.53
CA ILE A 429 -19.30 -0.10 -10.09
C ILE A 429 -17.99 -0.24 -9.31
N PHE A 430 -17.16 -1.25 -9.62
CA PHE A 430 -15.87 -1.44 -8.98
C PHE A 430 -14.95 -0.21 -9.12
N ILE A 431 -14.86 0.36 -10.32
CA ILE A 431 -14.08 1.58 -10.57
C ILE A 431 -14.63 2.77 -9.76
N ALA A 432 -15.95 2.97 -9.75
CA ALA A 432 -16.59 4.08 -9.03
C ALA A 432 -16.43 4.00 -7.51
N LEU A 433 -16.51 2.79 -6.91
CA LEU A 433 -16.29 2.59 -5.48
C LEU A 433 -14.81 2.58 -5.10
N SER A 434 -13.91 2.13 -5.97
CA SER A 434 -12.45 2.23 -5.78
C SER A 434 -11.96 3.68 -5.69
N TRP A 435 -12.76 4.65 -6.15
CA TRP A 435 -12.47 6.08 -6.12
C TRP A 435 -12.85 6.78 -4.81
N MET A 436 -13.38 6.06 -3.82
CA MET A 436 -13.79 6.60 -2.52
C MET A 436 -12.66 6.92 -1.50
N PRO A 437 -11.53 6.19 -1.41
CA PRO A 437 -10.60 6.35 -0.28
C PRO A 437 -9.95 7.73 -0.17
N LYS A 438 -10.08 8.36 1.01
CA LYS A 438 -9.42 9.62 1.41
C LYS A 438 -8.56 9.36 2.65
N ALA A 439 -7.30 9.80 2.66
CA ALA A 439 -6.39 9.75 3.81
C ALA A 439 -5.11 10.59 3.61
N THR A 440 -4.13 10.10 2.83
CA THR A 440 -2.72 10.48 2.97
C THR A 440 -2.21 11.54 1.98
N VAL A 441 -3.09 12.11 1.15
CA VAL A 441 -2.81 13.30 0.33
C VAL A 441 -3.53 14.52 0.92
N GLN A 442 -4.53 14.26 1.77
CA GLN A 442 -5.36 15.22 2.48
C GLN A 442 -4.76 15.60 3.85
N ALA A 443 -3.74 14.87 4.33
CA ALA A 443 -3.09 15.03 5.64
C ALA A 443 -1.56 14.81 5.57
#